data_AF-A0ABD6VVD2-F1
#
_entry.id   AF-A0ABD6VVD2-F1
#
_cell.length_a   1.000
_cell.length_b   1.000
_cell.length_c   1.000
_cell.angle_alpha   90.00
_cell.angle_beta   90.00
_cell.angle_gamma   90.00
#
_symmetry.space_group_name_H-M   'P 1'
#
loop_
_entity.id
_entity.type
_entity.pdbx_description
1 polymer ?
#
loop_
_entity_poly.entity_id
_entity_poly.type
_entity_poly.pdbx_seq_one_letter_code
_entity_poly.pdbx_strand_id
1 'polypeptide(L)' 'MFDNTPLELEEIIDQCRALAYALVELNQPQAKEVLTFVLSERLDCLHRTFHQPVVEGDHD' A
#
# COMPACT_ATOMS: atom_id res chain seq x y z
N MET A 1 -4.18 -16.96 -9.35
CA MET A 1 -4.00 -16.08 -10.51
C MET A 1 -3.42 -14.80 -9.93
N PHE A 2 -2.15 -14.50 -10.21
CA PHE A 2 -1.54 -13.23 -9.80
C PHE A 2 -1.96 -12.25 -10.89
N ASP A 3 -3.05 -11.53 -10.66
CA ASP A 3 -3.39 -10.39 -11.51
C ASP A 3 -2.27 -9.36 -11.33
N ASN A 4 -1.45 -9.21 -12.38
CA ASN A 4 -0.37 -8.22 -12.44
C ASN A 4 -0.91 -6.82 -12.79
N THR A 5 -2.21 -6.60 -12.60
CA THR A 5 -2.81 -5.28 -12.74
C THR A 5 -2.18 -4.38 -11.67
N PRO A 6 -1.66 -3.20 -12.02
CA PRO A 6 -1.19 -2.25 -11.02
C PRO A 6 -2.34 -2.00 -10.02
N LEU A 7 -2.03 -2.09 -8.73
CA LEU A 7 -3.02 -1.90 -7.68
C LEU A 7 -3.65 -0.51 -7.80
N GLU A 8 -4.98 -0.47 -7.78
CA GLU A 8 -5.71 0.78 -7.73
C GLU A 8 -5.45 1.50 -6.41
N LEU A 9 -5.55 2.84 -6.42
CA LEU A 9 -5.30 3.66 -5.24
C LEU A 9 -6.13 3.20 -4.02
N GLU A 10 -7.39 2.83 -4.25
CA GLU A 10 -8.30 2.33 -3.22
C GLU A 10 -7.81 1.00 -2.62
N GLU A 11 -7.24 0.10 -3.42
CA GLU A 11 -6.71 -1.17 -2.94
C GLU A 11 -5.46 -0.97 -2.08
N ILE A 12 -4.63 0.02 -2.41
CA ILE A 12 -3.46 0.37 -1.59
C ILE A 12 -3.92 0.98 -0.25
N ILE A 13 -4.96 1.83 -0.26
CA ILE A 13 -5.55 2.40 0.96
C ILE A 13 -6.12 1.30 1.85
N ASP A 14 -6.86 0.34 1.28
CA ASP A 14 -7.44 -0.77 2.03
C ASP A 14 -6.36 -1.64 2.67
N GLN A 15 -5.29 -1.96 1.93
CA GLN A 15 -4.14 -2.70 2.48
C GLN A 15 -3.46 -1.95 3.62
N CYS A 16 -3.24 -0.64 3.50
CA CYS A 16 -2.68 0.18 4.57
C CYS A 16 -3.55 0.12 5.83
N ARG A 17 -4.89 0.19 5.69
CA ARG A 17 -5.81 0.06 6.82
C ARG A 17 -5.73 -1.33 7.46
N ALA A 18 -5.78 -2.39 6.65
CA ALA A 18 -5.69 -3.77 7.15
C ALA A 18 -4.40 -4.02 7.92
N LEU A 19 -3.26 -3.54 7.40
CA LEU A 19 -1.95 -3.64 8.06
C LEU A 19 -1.91 -2.86 9.38
N ALA A 20 -2.50 -1.66 9.43
CA ALA A 20 -2.58 -0.88 10.65
C ALA A 20 -3.42 -1.59 11.73
N TYR A 21 -4.57 -2.16 11.37
CA TYR A 21 -5.38 -2.96 12.30
C TYR A 21 -4.63 -4.20 12.79
N ALA A 22 -3.96 -4.91 11.88
CA ALA A 22 -3.17 -6.08 12.23
C ALA A 22 -2.03 -5.71 13.21
N LEU A 23 -1.37 -4.56 13.06
CA LEU A 23 -0.35 -4.08 14.01
C LEU A 23 -0.88 -3.84 15.43
N VAL A 24 -2.11 -3.36 15.56
CA VAL A 24 -2.76 -3.12 16.85
C VAL A 24 -3.01 -4.45 17.56
N GLU A 25 -3.56 -5.43 16.85
CA GLU A 25 -3.97 -6.73 17.40
C GLU A 25 -2.79 -7.71 17.61
N LEU A 26 -1.69 -7.53 16.87
CA LEU A 26 -0.53 -8.40 16.98
C LEU A 26 0.08 -8.28 18.39
N ASN A 27 0.55 -9.39 18.96
CA ASN A 27 1.24 -9.37 20.27
C ASN A 27 2.71 -9.80 20.17
N GLN A 28 3.10 -10.39 19.04
CA GLN A 28 4.46 -10.84 18.80
C GLN A 28 5.34 -9.65 18.36
N PRO A 29 6.36 -9.26 19.13
CA PRO A 29 7.15 -8.06 18.85
C PRO A 29 7.91 -8.15 17.52
N GLN A 30 8.53 -9.29 17.21
CA GLN A 30 9.25 -9.46 15.93
C GLN A 30 8.30 -9.34 14.73
N ALA A 31 7.08 -9.88 14.84
CA ALA A 31 6.10 -9.79 13.78
C ALA A 31 5.57 -8.35 13.63
N LYS A 32 5.49 -7.57 14.72
CA LYS A 32 5.17 -6.13 14.64
C LYS A 32 6.22 -5.35 13.89
N GLU A 33 7.50 -5.60 14.14
CA GLU A 33 8.58 -4.91 13.42
C GLU A 33 8.51 -5.18 11.92
N VAL A 34 8.33 -6.45 11.54
CA VAL A 34 8.17 -6.84 10.13
C VAL A 34 6.92 -6.19 9.52
N LEU A 35 5.79 -6.26 10.21
CA LEU A 35 4.54 -5.71 9.71
C LEU A 35 4.56 -4.17 9.63
N THR A 36 5.30 -3.52 10.51
CA THR A 36 5.55 -2.06 10.47
C THR A 36 6.36 -1.70 9.23
N PHE A 37 7.41 -2.46 8.92
CA PHE A 37 8.18 -2.26 7.70
C PHE A 37 7.32 -2.43 6.44
N VAL A 38 6.47 -3.48 6.40
CA VAL A 38 5.55 -3.70 5.28
C VAL A 38 4.54 -2.55 5.13
N LEU A 39 4.01 -2.03 6.25
CA LEU A 39 3.11 -0.88 6.22
C LEU A 39 3.81 0.38 5.70
N SER A 40 5.06 0.64 6.10
CA SER A 40 5.84 1.75 5.57
C SER A 40 6.01 1.66 4.06
N GLU A 41 6.40 0.50 3.53
CA GLU A 41 6.52 0.29 2.08
C GLU A 41 5.20 0.54 1.33
N ARG A 42 4.06 0.14 1.93
CA ARG A 42 2.73 0.36 1.34
C ARG A 42 2.32 1.84 1.38
N LEU A 43 2.68 2.57 2.43
CA LEU A 43 2.48 4.02 2.51
C LEU A 43 3.35 4.77 1.48
N ASP A 44 4.59 4.34 1.27
CA ASP A 44 5.44 4.87 0.20
C ASP A 44 4.84 4.59 -1.19
N CYS A 45 4.33 3.38 -1.43
CA CYS A 45 3.61 3.07 -2.66
C CYS A 45 2.37 3.96 -2.83
N LEU A 46 1.59 4.17 -1.77
CA LEU A 46 0.42 5.04 -1.77
C LEU A 46 0.80 6.47 -2.14
N HIS A 47 1.84 6.99 -1.49
CA HIS A 47 2.33 8.34 -1.74
C HIS A 47 2.80 8.52 -3.18
N ARG A 48 3.55 7.56 -3.73
CA ARG A 48 4.00 7.60 -5.13
C ARG A 48 2.84 7.52 -6.10
N THR A 49 1.86 6.66 -5.85
CA THR A 49 0.68 6.49 -6.70
C THR A 49 -0.18 7.76 -6.68
N PHE A 50 -0.36 8.37 -5.51
CA PHE A 50 -1.10 9.61 -5.35
C PHE A 50 -0.41 10.81 -6.01
N HIS A 51 0.92 10.87 -5.95
CA HIS A 51 1.72 11.94 -6.56
C HIS A 51 2.13 11.64 -8.01
N GLN A 52 1.76 10.47 -8.56
CA GLN A 52 2.07 10.17 -9.94
C GLN A 52 1.28 11.15 -10.80
N PRO A 53 1.94 11.99 -11.62
CA PRO A 53 1.21 12.85 -12.53
C PRO A 53 0.36 11.93 -13.42
N VAL A 54 -0.94 12.22 -13.52
CA VAL A 54 -1.75 11.64 -14.57
C VAL A 54 -1.06 12.05 -15.86
N VAL A 55 -0.37 11.11 -16.49
CA VAL A 55 0.11 11.30 -17.86
C VAL A 55 -1.17 11.37 -18.70
N GLU A 56 -1.71 12.58 -18.84
CA GLU A 56 -2.70 12.89 -19.87
C GLU A 56 -2.02 12.54 -21.19
N GLY A 57 -2.33 11.36 -21.69
CA GLY A 57 -1.90 10.93 -23.00
C GLY A 57 -2.42 11.94 -24.01
N ASP A 58 -1.47 12.55 -24.72
CA ASP A 58 -1.59 13.02 -26.09
C ASP A 58 -2.62 12.15 -26.83
N HIS A 59 -3.86 12.65 -26.93
CA HIS A 59 -4.87 12.13 -27.84
C HIS A 59 -5.00 13.20 -28.93
N ASP A 60 -4.37 12.88 -30.06
CA ASP A 60 -4.46 13.55 -31.36
C ASP A 60 -5.91 13.96 -31.71
#